data_AF-A0A1V6SSV7-F1
#
_entry.id   AF-A0A1V6SSV7-F1
#
_cell.length_a   1.000
_cell.length_b   1.000
_cell.length_c   1.000
_cell.angle_alpha   90.00
_cell.angle_beta   90.00
_cell.angle_gamma   90.00
#
_symmetry.space_group_name_H-M   'P 1'
#
loop_
_entity.id
_entity.type
_entity.pdbx_description
1 polymer ?
#
loop_
_entity_poly.entity_id
_entity_poly.type
_entity_poly.pdbx_seq_one_letter_code
_entity_poly.pdbx_strand_id
1 'polypeptide(L)'
;MASEEYYFRIWSRPLQSDDTSSIDGRRELFTSTEFDQFSENNDFFLEYQLKTIQSSTLNIIELGTYTDAVDKRLESIFSKFPCELLRKVVENASSRQNTSMIPNTYENEANFYCLINHPYLIDTNLIGFLPIATWTCSSPPTDSTDKEASIFIICTSPIVGRLVGSHYSSAYEKRWMRLQQNPLWIFADLLYIFGAWGKVFNTMKHNLSKYQSQIYGNSGTGPLLDLARTLRGEIAKILSVREQLRVHKSAITRFQRLNGVTTIPKLAKRAQEQPEDIAFHEETSKVQRLSCGSLKT
;
A
#
# COMPACT_ATOMS: atom_id res chain seq x y z
N MET A 1 2.06 -36.15 2.80
CA MET A 1 1.44 -34.90 2.32
C MET A 1 2.19 -33.78 3.01
N ALA A 2 2.85 -32.89 2.28
CA ALA A 2 3.54 -31.76 2.88
C ALA A 2 2.48 -30.81 3.44
N SER A 3 2.55 -30.46 4.73
CA SER A 3 1.71 -29.41 5.31
C SER A 3 2.07 -28.11 4.60
N GLU A 4 1.12 -27.52 3.89
CA GLU A 4 1.34 -26.25 3.23
C GLU A 4 1.43 -25.16 4.31
N GLU A 5 2.63 -24.62 4.53
CA GLU A 5 2.86 -23.58 5.53
C GLU A 5 2.46 -22.21 4.98
N TYR A 6 1.52 -21.56 5.66
CA TYR A 6 1.11 -20.19 5.38
C TYR A 6 1.61 -19.28 6.48
N TYR A 7 2.08 -18.10 6.09
CA TYR A 7 2.65 -17.12 7.00
C TYR A 7 1.94 -15.79 6.80
N PHE A 8 1.30 -15.27 7.84
CA PHE A 8 0.91 -13.86 7.87
C PHE A 8 1.25 -13.22 9.21
N ARG A 9 1.45 -11.90 9.22
CA ARG A 9 1.70 -11.13 10.44
C ARG A 9 0.66 -10.04 10.59
N ILE A 10 0.11 -9.93 11.79
CA ILE A 10 -0.80 -8.84 12.16
C ILE A 10 -0.03 -7.87 13.05
N TRP A 11 -0.04 -6.59 12.68
CA TRP A 11 0.40 -5.50 13.56
C TRP A 11 -0.83 -4.75 14.05
N SER A 12 -1.14 -4.84 15.33
CA SER A 12 -2.32 -4.20 15.94
C SER A 12 -1.90 -3.21 17.02
N ARG A 13 -2.55 -2.04 17.09
CA ARG A 13 -2.37 -1.09 18.19
C ARG A 13 -3.71 -0.80 18.88
N PRO A 14 -3.84 -1.06 20.20
CA PRO A 14 -5.07 -0.84 20.94
C PRO A 14 -5.33 0.64 21.19
N LEU A 15 -6.60 0.95 21.50
CA LEU A 15 -7.12 2.31 21.64
C LEU A 15 -6.54 3.13 22.80
N GLN A 16 -6.08 2.47 23.88
CA GLN A 16 -5.76 3.09 25.18
C GLN A 16 -4.33 2.77 25.70
N SER A 17 -3.33 2.54 24.85
CA SER A 17 -1.96 2.35 25.38
C SER A 17 -1.27 3.69 25.65
N ASP A 18 -1.14 4.06 26.93
CA ASP A 18 -0.26 5.15 27.41
C ASP A 18 1.23 4.86 27.16
N ASP A 19 1.57 3.63 26.80
CA ASP A 19 2.95 3.25 26.50
C ASP A 19 3.36 3.76 25.11
N THR A 20 4.25 4.73 25.13
CA THR A 20 4.73 5.50 23.98
C THR A 20 6.00 4.89 23.37
N SER A 21 6.53 3.81 23.93
CA SER A 21 7.77 3.23 23.46
C SER A 21 7.51 2.17 22.37
N SER A 22 7.41 2.63 21.13
CA SER A 22 7.22 1.85 19.90
C SER A 22 5.77 1.39 19.62
N ILE A 23 5.43 1.25 18.34
CA ILE A 23 4.41 0.27 17.98
C ILE A 23 5.07 -1.05 18.29
N ASP A 24 4.87 -1.51 19.51
CA ASP A 24 5.14 -2.87 19.92
C ASP A 24 4.03 -3.71 19.27
N GLY A 25 4.03 -3.70 17.94
CA GLY A 25 3.11 -4.50 17.16
C GLY A 25 3.50 -5.91 17.49
N ARG A 26 2.68 -6.56 18.30
CA ARG A 26 2.83 -7.97 18.61
C ARG A 26 2.92 -8.68 17.28
N ARG A 27 4.14 -9.10 16.95
CA ARG A 27 4.43 -9.78 15.70
C ARG A 27 3.95 -11.21 15.86
N GLU A 28 2.75 -11.46 15.40
CA GLU A 28 2.18 -12.79 15.45
C GLU A 28 2.53 -13.50 14.15
N LEU A 29 3.33 -14.57 14.24
CA LEU A 29 3.60 -15.45 13.12
C LEU A 29 2.62 -16.59 13.21
N PHE A 30 1.82 -16.77 12.17
CA PHE A 30 0.97 -17.94 12.05
C PHE A 30 1.66 -18.97 11.15
N THR A 31 1.72 -20.23 11.57
CA THR A 31 2.23 -21.37 10.78
C THR A 31 1.17 -22.47 10.68
N SER A 32 1.21 -23.32 9.65
CA SER A 32 0.14 -24.32 9.42
C SER A 32 0.07 -25.40 10.49
N THR A 33 1.20 -25.83 11.05
CA THR A 33 1.25 -26.81 12.13
C THR A 33 0.64 -26.30 13.43
N GLU A 34 0.72 -25.00 13.69
CA GLU A 34 0.07 -24.37 14.84
C GLU A 34 -1.43 -24.25 14.55
N PHE A 35 -1.83 -23.79 13.36
CA PHE A 35 -3.23 -23.58 12.96
C PHE A 35 -4.11 -24.85 12.90
N ASP A 36 -3.58 -25.98 12.45
CA ASP A 36 -4.34 -27.24 12.40
C ASP A 36 -4.50 -27.86 13.81
N GLN A 37 -3.51 -27.70 14.69
CA GLN A 37 -3.60 -28.11 16.11
C GLN A 37 -4.51 -27.18 16.95
N PHE A 38 -4.76 -25.95 16.51
CA PHE A 38 -5.66 -24.99 17.16
C PHE A 38 -7.16 -25.32 17.03
N SER A 39 -7.54 -26.27 16.16
CA SER A 39 -8.93 -26.74 16.06
C SER A 39 -9.35 -27.67 17.20
N GLU A 40 -8.39 -28.21 17.97
CA GLU A 40 -8.67 -29.23 18.99
C GLU A 40 -8.33 -28.81 20.43
N ASN A 41 -7.47 -27.81 20.69
CA ASN A 41 -7.21 -27.30 22.05
C ASN A 41 -6.45 -25.95 22.07
N ASN A 42 -7.14 -24.81 21.92
CA ASN A 42 -6.86 -23.51 22.58
C ASN A 42 -7.70 -22.37 21.97
N ASP A 43 -9.01 -22.36 22.27
CA ASP A 43 -9.91 -21.25 21.90
C ASP A 43 -9.53 -19.91 22.54
N PHE A 44 -8.80 -19.94 23.67
CA PHE A 44 -8.53 -18.75 24.48
C PHE A 44 -7.57 -17.75 23.81
N PHE A 45 -6.59 -18.24 23.05
CA PHE A 45 -5.58 -17.38 22.41
C PHE A 45 -6.17 -16.65 21.19
N LEU A 46 -6.92 -17.38 20.36
CA LEU A 46 -7.64 -16.84 19.22
C LEU A 46 -8.74 -15.87 19.67
N GLU A 47 -9.51 -16.19 20.70
CA GLU A 47 -10.53 -15.28 21.23
C GLU A 47 -9.92 -13.98 21.81
N TYR A 48 -8.78 -14.08 22.49
CA TYR A 48 -8.04 -12.92 22.98
C TYR A 48 -7.43 -12.07 21.84
N GLN A 49 -6.90 -12.71 20.80
CA GLN A 49 -6.39 -12.03 19.61
C GLN A 49 -7.49 -11.36 18.81
N LEU A 50 -8.63 -12.02 18.66
CA LEU A 50 -9.83 -11.47 18.05
C LEU A 50 -10.33 -10.27 18.84
N LYS A 51 -10.38 -10.34 20.17
CA LYS A 51 -10.69 -9.19 21.03
C LYS A 51 -9.67 -8.07 20.84
N THR A 52 -8.39 -8.38 20.69
CA THR A 52 -7.33 -7.39 20.47
C THR A 52 -7.46 -6.71 19.10
N ILE A 53 -7.76 -7.45 18.04
CA ILE A 53 -7.96 -6.90 16.69
C ILE A 53 -9.26 -6.10 16.61
N GLN A 54 -10.34 -6.60 17.22
CA GLN A 54 -11.63 -5.92 17.32
C GLN A 54 -11.55 -4.63 18.14
N SER A 55 -10.61 -4.54 19.09
CA SER A 55 -10.33 -3.32 19.88
C SER A 55 -9.20 -2.46 19.30
N SER A 56 -8.62 -2.85 18.16
CA SER A 56 -7.54 -2.11 17.51
C SER A 56 -8.06 -1.26 16.35
N THR A 57 -7.67 0.01 16.34
CA THR A 57 -8.03 0.94 15.26
C THR A 57 -7.29 0.63 13.97
N LEU A 58 -6.03 0.18 14.06
CA LEU A 58 -5.17 -0.08 12.90
C LEU A 58 -4.57 -1.48 12.99
N ASN A 59 -4.79 -2.25 11.93
CA ASN A 59 -4.34 -3.62 11.76
C ASN A 59 -3.59 -3.74 10.43
N ILE A 60 -2.39 -4.32 10.43
CA ILE A 60 -1.60 -4.56 9.20
C ILE A 60 -1.45 -6.05 9.00
N ILE A 61 -2.04 -6.60 7.95
CA ILE A 61 -1.95 -7.99 7.50
C ILE A 61 -0.83 -8.09 6.45
N GLU A 62 0.34 -8.58 6.87
CA GLU A 62 1.48 -8.87 6.00
C GLU A 62 1.43 -10.34 5.58
N LEU A 63 1.31 -10.63 4.29
CA LEU A 63 1.18 -11.96 3.70
C LEU A 63 2.54 -12.46 3.18
N GLY A 64 3.03 -13.59 3.70
CA GLY A 64 4.19 -14.30 3.19
C GLY A 64 3.82 -15.30 2.09
N THR A 65 2.83 -16.15 2.37
CA THR A 65 2.30 -17.16 1.44
C THR A 65 0.78 -17.14 1.48
N TYR A 66 0.12 -17.22 0.33
CA TYR A 66 -1.33 -17.18 0.22
C TYR A 66 -1.92 -18.52 -0.20
N THR A 67 -3.07 -18.84 0.40
CA THR A 67 -4.02 -19.83 -0.11
C THR A 67 -5.47 -19.50 0.23
N ASP A 68 -6.38 -20.20 -0.46
CA ASP A 68 -7.82 -20.18 -0.22
C ASP A 68 -8.20 -20.50 1.25
N ALA A 69 -7.34 -21.18 2.01
CA ALA A 69 -7.54 -21.40 3.44
C ALA A 69 -7.49 -20.09 4.24
N VAL A 70 -6.62 -19.16 3.85
CA VAL A 70 -6.48 -17.82 4.46
C VAL A 70 -7.75 -17.00 4.23
N ASP A 71 -8.31 -17.04 3.02
CA ASP A 71 -9.57 -16.35 2.68
C ASP A 71 -10.72 -16.80 3.59
N LYS A 72 -10.97 -18.12 3.63
CA LYS A 72 -12.06 -18.71 4.43
C LYS A 72 -11.92 -18.35 5.91
N ARG A 73 -10.69 -18.32 6.42
CA ARG A 73 -10.44 -18.00 7.81
C ARG A 73 -10.66 -16.52 8.11
N LEU A 74 -10.15 -15.61 7.29
CA LEU A 74 -10.36 -14.17 7.47
C LEU A 74 -11.84 -13.79 7.33
N GLU A 75 -12.59 -14.45 6.44
CA GLU A 75 -14.05 -14.31 6.36
C GLU A 75 -14.77 -14.80 7.61
N SER A 76 -14.32 -15.91 8.21
CA SER A 76 -14.91 -16.43 9.46
C SER A 76 -14.68 -15.49 10.64
N ILE A 77 -13.59 -14.71 10.59
CA ILE A 77 -13.17 -13.79 11.66
C ILE A 77 -13.82 -12.42 11.48
N PHE A 78 -13.72 -11.84 10.28
CA PHE A 78 -14.26 -10.53 9.96
C PHE A 78 -15.44 -10.71 9.00
N SER A 79 -16.65 -10.54 9.52
CA SER A 79 -17.84 -10.54 8.68
C SER A 79 -17.67 -9.50 7.57
N LYS A 80 -17.79 -9.92 6.31
CA LYS A 80 -17.57 -9.10 5.11
C LYS A 80 -16.11 -8.74 4.80
N PHE A 81 -15.14 -9.54 5.26
CA PHE A 81 -13.76 -9.42 4.81
C PHE A 81 -13.69 -9.43 3.27
N PRO A 82 -13.00 -8.47 2.63
CA PRO A 82 -12.94 -8.42 1.18
C PRO A 82 -11.87 -9.40 0.63
N CYS A 83 -12.18 -10.70 0.55
CA CYS A 83 -11.23 -11.72 0.05
C CYS A 83 -10.68 -11.42 -1.35
N GLU A 84 -11.49 -10.82 -2.23
CA GLU A 84 -11.03 -10.38 -3.55
C GLU A 84 -9.86 -9.40 -3.46
N LEU A 85 -9.87 -8.53 -2.45
CA LEU A 85 -8.84 -7.53 -2.22
C LEU A 85 -7.51 -8.19 -1.83
N LEU A 86 -7.59 -9.22 -0.97
CA LEU A 86 -6.44 -10.00 -0.55
C LEU A 86 -5.83 -10.77 -1.73
N ARG A 87 -6.66 -11.48 -2.50
CA ARG A 87 -6.21 -12.21 -3.69
C ARG A 87 -5.50 -11.29 -4.68
N LYS A 88 -6.05 -10.11 -4.96
CA LYS A 88 -5.43 -9.13 -5.87
C LYS A 88 -4.11 -8.57 -5.36
N VAL A 89 -3.93 -8.42 -4.05
CA VAL A 89 -2.62 -8.03 -3.48
C VAL A 89 -1.56 -9.09 -3.80
N VAL A 90 -1.91 -10.36 -3.62
CA VAL A 90 -1.02 -11.50 -3.90
C VAL A 90 -0.75 -11.65 -5.38
N GLU A 91 -1.78 -11.53 -6.22
CA GLU A 91 -1.65 -11.57 -7.69
C GLU A 91 -0.73 -10.44 -8.17
N ASN A 92 -0.93 -9.20 -7.71
CA ASN A 92 -0.06 -8.09 -8.09
C ASN A 92 1.39 -8.31 -7.66
N ALA A 93 1.61 -8.86 -6.46
CA ALA A 93 2.95 -9.12 -5.93
C ALA A 93 3.68 -10.24 -6.71
N SER A 94 2.98 -11.31 -7.10
CA SER A 94 3.55 -12.50 -7.72
C SER A 94 3.63 -12.42 -9.24
N SER A 95 2.55 -11.99 -9.89
CA SER A 95 2.41 -11.99 -11.35
C SER A 95 2.86 -10.69 -12.01
N ARG A 96 3.24 -9.68 -11.21
CA ARG A 96 3.48 -8.30 -11.67
C ARG A 96 2.28 -7.68 -12.39
N GLN A 97 1.08 -8.24 -12.18
CA GLN A 97 -0.14 -7.57 -12.57
C GLN A 97 -0.21 -6.23 -11.83
N ASN A 98 -0.65 -5.21 -12.56
CA ASN A 98 -0.68 -3.84 -12.11
C ASN A 98 -2.13 -3.39 -11.91
N THR A 99 -2.95 -4.29 -11.36
CA THR A 99 -4.37 -4.04 -11.12
C THR A 99 -4.52 -3.08 -9.94
N SER A 100 -5.49 -2.18 -9.99
CA SER A 100 -5.78 -1.28 -8.87
C SER A 100 -7.28 -1.15 -8.70
N MET A 101 -7.70 -1.09 -7.44
CA MET A 101 -9.09 -0.86 -7.05
C MET A 101 -9.15 0.54 -6.45
N ILE A 102 -9.68 1.48 -7.21
CA ILE A 102 -9.80 2.87 -6.78
C ILE A 102 -11.06 3.05 -5.93
N PRO A 103 -11.06 3.96 -4.94
CA PRO A 103 -12.20 4.18 -4.06
C PRO A 103 -13.51 4.36 -4.82
N ASN A 104 -14.58 3.69 -4.36
CA ASN A 104 -15.91 3.85 -4.90
C ASN A 104 -16.59 5.06 -4.24
N THR A 105 -17.10 6.00 -5.03
CA THR A 105 -17.76 7.22 -4.54
C THR A 105 -19.21 7.01 -4.10
N TYR A 106 -19.78 5.82 -4.35
CA TYR A 106 -21.21 5.54 -4.16
C TYR A 106 -21.51 4.57 -3.01
N GLU A 107 -20.49 4.00 -2.39
CA GLU A 107 -20.67 3.10 -1.25
C GLU A 107 -20.75 3.88 0.05
N ASN A 108 -21.60 3.42 0.97
CA ASN A 108 -21.77 3.98 2.30
C ASN A 108 -20.39 4.19 2.95
N GLU A 109 -20.14 5.39 3.49
CA GLU A 109 -18.87 5.84 4.09
C GLU A 109 -18.31 4.88 5.15
N ALA A 110 -19.17 4.00 5.68
CA ALA A 110 -18.84 2.98 6.64
C ALA A 110 -17.79 1.96 6.18
N ASN A 111 -17.70 1.68 4.87
CA ASN A 111 -16.83 0.64 4.30
C ASN A 111 -16.00 1.17 3.13
N PHE A 112 -14.86 1.80 3.42
CA PHE A 112 -13.90 2.21 2.40
C PHE A 112 -12.94 1.05 2.11
N TYR A 113 -12.71 0.72 0.85
CA TYR A 113 -11.57 -0.10 0.46
C TYR A 113 -10.92 0.38 -0.83
N CYS A 114 -9.63 0.11 -0.95
CA CYS A 114 -8.86 0.38 -2.15
C CYS A 114 -7.65 -0.55 -2.25
N LEU A 115 -7.13 -0.73 -3.46
CA LEU A 115 -5.86 -1.38 -3.76
C LEU A 115 -5.08 -0.48 -4.69
N ILE A 116 -3.94 0.00 -4.21
CA ILE A 116 -3.07 0.91 -4.94
C ILE A 116 -1.65 0.32 -4.97
N ASN A 117 -1.03 0.36 -6.14
CA ASN A 117 0.36 -0.04 -6.31
C ASN A 117 1.26 1.17 -6.06
N HIS A 118 1.89 1.23 -4.90
CA HIS A 118 2.75 2.35 -4.54
C HIS A 118 4.17 2.13 -5.08
N PRO A 119 4.80 3.15 -5.69
CA PRO A 119 6.15 2.98 -6.19
C PRO A 119 7.15 2.86 -5.03
N TYR A 120 8.17 2.03 -5.21
CA TYR A 120 9.23 1.85 -4.23
C TYR A 120 10.57 1.65 -4.93
N LEU A 121 11.64 2.18 -4.33
CA LEU A 121 13.00 1.97 -4.80
C LEU A 121 13.55 0.71 -4.13
N ILE A 122 13.67 -0.38 -4.90
CA ILE A 122 14.28 -1.63 -4.44
C ILE A 122 15.79 -1.41 -4.23
N ASP A 123 16.40 -0.63 -5.12
CA ASP A 123 17.79 -0.18 -5.06
C ASP A 123 17.87 1.22 -5.72
N THR A 124 19.04 1.85 -5.66
CA THR A 124 19.43 3.11 -6.29
C THR A 124 18.90 3.28 -7.72
N ASN A 125 18.85 2.18 -8.49
CA ASN A 125 18.46 2.19 -9.91
C ASN A 125 17.24 1.33 -10.24
N LEU A 126 16.67 0.60 -9.27
CA LEU A 126 15.58 -0.35 -9.52
C LEU A 126 14.29 0.10 -8.85
N ILE A 127 13.26 0.22 -9.69
CA ILE A 127 11.95 0.73 -9.31
C ILE A 127 10.96 -0.43 -9.36
N GLY A 128 10.34 -0.69 -8.22
CA GLY A 128 9.27 -1.66 -8.06
C GLY A 128 7.96 -1.00 -7.64
N PHE A 129 6.94 -1.83 -7.48
CA PHE A 129 5.65 -1.41 -6.95
C PHE A 129 5.26 -2.32 -5.79
N LEU A 130 4.68 -1.73 -4.76
CA LEU A 130 4.15 -2.38 -3.59
C LEU A 130 2.62 -2.35 -3.68
N PRO A 131 1.96 -3.49 -3.94
CA PRO A 131 0.51 -3.55 -3.83
C PRO A 131 0.12 -3.41 -2.36
N ILE A 132 -0.58 -2.33 -2.05
CA ILE A 132 -1.09 -2.08 -0.71
C ILE A 132 -2.60 -1.93 -0.85
N ALA A 133 -3.31 -2.82 -0.18
CA ALA A 133 -4.74 -2.68 -0.03
C ALA A 133 -5.08 -2.10 1.34
N THR A 134 -6.15 -1.32 1.36
CA THR A 134 -6.72 -0.73 2.57
C THR A 134 -8.18 -1.09 2.63
N TRP A 135 -8.67 -1.43 3.81
CA TRP A 135 -10.08 -1.65 4.09
C TRP A 135 -10.41 -1.03 5.44
N THR A 136 -11.48 -0.24 5.52
CA THR A 136 -12.04 0.27 6.76
C THR A 136 -13.39 -0.38 6.98
N CYS A 137 -13.67 -0.81 8.20
CA CYS A 137 -14.94 -1.40 8.57
C CYS A 137 -15.51 -0.64 9.77
N SER A 138 -16.71 -0.10 9.63
CA SER A 138 -17.45 0.50 10.73
C SER A 138 -18.32 -0.56 11.39
N SER A 139 -17.99 -0.94 12.64
CA SER A 139 -18.68 -1.88 13.55
C SER A 139 -18.04 -3.26 13.69
N PRO A 140 -17.75 -3.70 14.95
CA PRO A 140 -17.73 -5.12 15.30
C PRO A 140 -19.17 -5.68 15.41
N PRO A 141 -19.34 -7.01 15.38
CA PRO A 141 -20.66 -7.69 15.40
C PRO A 141 -21.35 -7.73 16.78
N THR A 142 -21.03 -6.83 17.72
CA THR A 142 -21.53 -6.88 19.10
C THR A 142 -22.04 -5.52 19.60
N ASP A 143 -23.10 -5.54 20.42
CA ASP A 143 -23.98 -4.45 20.90
C ASP A 143 -23.32 -3.24 21.64
N SER A 144 -22.01 -2.99 21.49
CA SER A 144 -21.38 -1.80 22.06
C SER A 144 -21.75 -0.55 21.27
N THR A 145 -22.26 0.46 21.97
CA THR A 145 -22.74 1.74 21.40
C THR A 145 -21.64 2.63 20.81
N ASP A 146 -20.36 2.32 21.04
CA ASP A 146 -19.24 3.04 20.44
C ASP A 146 -18.84 2.38 19.10
N LYS A 147 -19.29 3.02 18.01
CA LYS A 147 -18.99 2.63 16.63
C LYS A 147 -17.58 3.05 16.25
N GLU A 148 -16.58 2.33 16.72
CA GLU A 148 -15.20 2.56 16.28
C GLU A 148 -14.93 1.81 14.98
N ALA A 149 -14.35 2.52 14.01
CA ALA A 149 -13.99 1.94 12.73
C ALA A 149 -12.61 1.28 12.81
N SER A 150 -12.51 0.02 12.40
CA SER A 150 -11.24 -0.69 12.29
C SER A 150 -10.66 -0.50 10.88
N ILE A 151 -9.34 -0.32 10.82
CA ILE A 151 -8.58 -0.13 9.58
C ILE A 151 -7.69 -1.34 9.38
N PHE A 152 -7.72 -1.91 8.18
CA PHE A 152 -6.91 -3.03 7.75
C PHE A 152 -6.04 -2.61 6.58
N ILE A 153 -4.73 -2.81 6.70
CA ILE A 153 -3.77 -2.68 5.61
C ILE A 153 -3.34 -4.09 5.22
N ILE A 154 -3.50 -4.47 3.96
CA ILE A 154 -3.09 -5.79 3.44
C ILE A 154 -1.93 -5.58 2.48
N CYS A 155 -0.83 -6.30 2.71
CA CYS A 155 0.38 -6.19 1.90
C CYS A 155 1.18 -7.50 1.90
N THR A 156 2.14 -7.65 1.00
CA THR A 156 3.08 -8.79 1.00
C THR A 156 4.49 -8.43 1.47
N SER A 157 4.78 -7.14 1.61
CA SER A 157 6.13 -6.67 1.90
C SER A 157 6.29 -6.22 3.35
N PRO A 158 7.29 -6.73 4.08
CA PRO A 158 7.55 -6.35 5.48
C PRO A 158 7.87 -4.86 5.64
N ILE A 159 8.30 -4.19 4.55
CA ILE A 159 8.60 -2.77 4.59
C ILE A 159 7.36 -1.93 4.91
N VAL A 160 6.18 -2.41 4.54
CA VAL A 160 4.93 -1.67 4.72
C VAL A 160 4.63 -1.52 6.20
N GLY A 161 4.61 -2.64 6.94
CA GLY A 161 4.39 -2.65 8.39
C GLY A 161 5.39 -1.77 9.13
N ARG A 162 6.69 -1.86 8.78
CA ARG A 162 7.73 -1.03 9.40
C ARG A 162 7.54 0.47 9.16
N LEU A 163 7.25 0.89 7.93
CA LEU A 163 7.11 2.30 7.57
C LEU A 163 5.82 2.91 8.15
N VAL A 164 4.71 2.19 8.07
CA VAL A 164 3.45 2.60 8.71
C VAL A 164 3.62 2.65 10.23
N GLY A 165 4.30 1.65 10.79
CA GLY A 165 4.61 1.62 12.22
C GLY A 165 5.43 2.84 12.66
N SER A 166 6.52 3.13 11.95
CA SER A 166 7.32 4.32 12.21
C SER A 166 6.55 5.63 12.01
N HIS A 167 5.52 5.66 11.14
CA HIS A 167 4.73 6.86 10.89
C HIS A 167 3.80 7.23 12.06
N TYR A 168 3.29 6.22 12.77
CA TYR A 168 2.35 6.36 13.89
C TYR A 168 2.99 6.16 15.27
N SER A 169 4.32 6.08 15.36
CA SER A 169 5.03 6.00 16.65
C SER A 169 4.88 7.30 17.47
N SER A 170 5.08 7.19 18.79
CA SER A 170 4.69 8.14 19.84
C SER A 170 5.09 9.61 19.68
N ALA A 171 6.12 9.92 18.90
CA ALA A 171 6.50 11.30 18.60
C ALA A 171 5.37 12.09 17.90
N TYR A 172 4.32 11.40 17.42
CA TYR A 172 3.24 11.97 16.62
C TYR A 172 1.84 11.53 17.07
N GLU A 173 1.56 11.58 18.37
CA GLU A 173 0.23 11.27 18.97
C GLU A 173 -0.94 11.95 18.23
N LYS A 174 -0.77 13.21 17.79
CA LYS A 174 -1.77 13.94 16.99
C LYS A 174 -2.17 13.21 15.69
N ARG A 175 -1.26 12.44 15.08
CA ARG A 175 -1.55 11.64 13.87
C ARG A 175 -2.39 10.41 14.19
N TRP A 176 -2.17 9.82 15.36
CA TRP A 176 -2.95 8.70 15.84
C TRP A 176 -4.37 9.15 16.21
N MET A 177 -4.50 10.25 16.96
CA MET A 177 -5.79 10.81 17.37
C MET A 177 -6.69 11.18 16.17
N ARG A 178 -6.15 11.79 15.12
CA ARG A 178 -6.94 12.07 13.90
C ARG A 178 -7.40 10.81 13.19
N LEU A 179 -6.61 9.72 13.24
CA LEU A 179 -6.94 8.44 12.61
C LEU A 179 -8.09 7.77 13.35
N GLN A 180 -8.09 7.82 14.68
CA GLN A 180 -9.21 7.37 15.52
C GLN A 180 -10.48 8.19 15.25
N GLN A 181 -10.36 9.51 15.07
CA GLN A 181 -11.51 10.37 14.75
C GLN A 181 -12.09 10.13 13.36
N ASN A 182 -11.23 9.85 12.36
CA ASN A 182 -11.69 9.51 11.03
C ASN A 182 -10.71 8.53 10.34
N PRO A 183 -11.15 7.30 10.04
CA PRO A 183 -10.29 6.27 9.48
C PRO A 183 -9.80 6.58 8.05
N LEU A 184 -10.46 7.48 7.31
CA LEU A 184 -10.07 7.86 5.95
C LEU A 184 -8.72 8.58 5.91
N TRP A 185 -8.21 9.09 7.03
CA TRP A 185 -6.85 9.61 7.13
C TRP A 185 -5.80 8.59 6.68
N ILE A 186 -6.07 7.30 6.81
CA ILE A 186 -5.13 6.25 6.39
C ILE A 186 -4.76 6.36 4.92
N PHE A 187 -5.69 6.73 4.05
CA PHE A 187 -5.43 6.81 2.61
C PHE A 187 -4.45 7.95 2.30
N ALA A 188 -4.65 9.12 2.91
CA ALA A 188 -3.75 10.26 2.77
C ALA A 188 -2.36 9.97 3.38
N ASP A 189 -2.32 9.23 4.49
CA ASP A 189 -1.07 8.87 5.16
C ASP A 189 -0.28 7.83 4.36
N LEU A 190 -0.93 6.82 3.77
CA LEU A 190 -0.28 5.85 2.87
C LEU A 190 0.26 6.53 1.61
N LEU A 191 -0.49 7.47 1.02
CA LEU A 191 0.02 8.29 -0.08
C LEU A 191 1.23 9.10 0.34
N TYR A 192 1.27 9.66 1.55
CA TYR A 192 2.45 10.38 2.02
C TYR A 192 3.65 9.45 2.28
N ILE A 193 3.44 8.31 2.94
CA ILE A 193 4.51 7.37 3.32
C ILE A 193 5.16 6.77 2.06
N PHE A 194 4.35 6.38 1.07
CA PHE A 194 4.82 5.67 -0.11
C PHE A 194 4.80 6.51 -1.41
N GLY A 195 4.36 7.76 -1.36
CA GLY A 195 4.27 8.67 -2.51
C GLY A 195 5.56 9.41 -2.83
N ALA A 196 6.71 8.74 -2.72
CA ALA A 196 8.03 9.33 -3.04
C ALA A 196 8.28 9.44 -4.56
N TRP A 197 7.29 9.94 -5.31
CA TRP A 197 7.30 10.07 -6.76
C TRP A 197 8.50 10.85 -7.29
N GLY A 198 8.92 11.90 -6.59
CA GLY A 198 10.10 12.67 -6.99
C GLY A 198 11.39 11.84 -7.05
N LYS A 199 11.62 10.96 -6.06
CA LYS A 199 12.79 10.07 -6.07
C LYS A 199 12.70 9.07 -7.23
N VAL A 200 11.52 8.51 -7.43
CA VAL A 200 11.21 7.55 -8.51
C VAL A 200 11.49 8.16 -9.88
N PHE A 201 11.01 9.38 -10.14
CA PHE A 201 11.27 10.09 -11.40
C PHE A 201 12.73 10.49 -11.58
N ASN A 202 13.40 10.92 -10.50
CA ASN A 202 14.83 11.25 -10.56
C ASN A 202 15.68 10.02 -10.90
N THR A 203 15.37 8.86 -10.32
CA THR A 203 16.03 7.59 -10.67
C THR A 203 15.78 7.21 -12.14
N MET A 204 14.55 7.32 -12.63
CA MET A 204 14.25 7.08 -14.05
C MET A 204 15.04 8.01 -14.98
N LYS A 205 15.08 9.30 -14.64
CA LYS A 205 15.82 10.30 -15.41
C LYS A 205 17.31 9.97 -15.42
N HIS A 206 17.88 9.62 -14.27
CA HIS A 206 19.28 9.22 -14.17
C HIS A 206 19.59 7.99 -15.04
N ASN A 207 18.77 6.93 -14.94
CA ASN A 207 18.92 5.72 -15.75
C ASN A 207 18.85 6.05 -17.25
N LEU A 208 17.84 6.81 -17.68
CA LEU A 208 17.67 7.16 -19.09
C LEU A 208 18.85 7.97 -19.63
N SER A 209 19.30 8.99 -18.89
CA SER A 209 20.46 9.81 -19.27
C SER A 209 21.76 9.00 -19.34
N LYS A 210 21.95 8.04 -18.43
CA LYS A 210 23.10 7.12 -18.45
C LYS A 210 23.11 6.24 -19.70
N TYR A 211 21.97 5.68 -20.11
CA TYR A 211 21.92 4.84 -21.31
C TYR A 211 22.04 5.66 -22.60
N GLN A 212 21.50 6.88 -22.62
CA GLN A 212 21.68 7.80 -23.75
C GLN A 212 23.16 8.18 -23.92
N SER A 213 23.85 8.53 -22.83
CA SER A 213 25.28 8.85 -22.93
C SER A 213 26.13 7.65 -23.35
N GLN A 214 25.71 6.42 -23.02
CA GLN A 214 26.36 5.21 -23.51
C GLN A 214 26.11 4.97 -25.00
N ILE A 215 24.92 5.28 -25.55
CA ILE A 215 24.61 5.08 -26.97
C ILE A 215 25.35 6.10 -27.86
N TYR A 216 25.44 7.35 -27.41
CA TYR A 216 26.00 8.46 -28.18
C TYR A 216 27.44 8.83 -27.78
N GLY A 217 27.97 8.25 -26.71
CA GLY A 217 29.34 8.46 -26.22
C GLY A 217 30.34 7.49 -26.82
N ASN A 218 31.52 7.99 -27.19
CA ASN A 218 32.58 7.22 -27.85
C ASN A 218 33.36 6.24 -26.95
N SER A 219 32.96 6.02 -25.69
CA SER A 219 33.75 5.23 -24.73
C SER A 219 33.01 3.98 -24.24
N GLY A 220 33.53 2.80 -24.61
CA GLY A 220 33.18 1.52 -23.98
C GLY A 220 31.76 1.01 -24.27
N THR A 221 31.22 1.33 -25.44
CA THR A 221 29.91 0.86 -25.91
C THR A 221 29.90 -0.67 -25.98
N GLY A 222 29.06 -1.29 -25.14
CA GLY A 222 28.65 -2.68 -25.37
C GLY A 222 27.93 -2.82 -26.72
N PRO A 223 27.60 -4.05 -27.14
CA PRO A 223 26.92 -4.28 -28.42
C PRO A 223 25.67 -3.39 -28.52
N LEU A 224 25.55 -2.63 -29.62
CA LEU A 224 24.45 -1.68 -29.85
C LEU A 224 23.06 -2.30 -29.62
N LEU A 225 22.94 -3.59 -29.95
CA LEU A 225 21.71 -4.36 -29.76
C LEU A 225 21.31 -4.50 -28.28
N ASP A 226 22.27 -4.68 -27.38
CA ASP A 226 22.02 -4.82 -25.95
C ASP A 226 21.69 -3.47 -25.30
N LEU A 227 22.32 -2.40 -25.77
CA LEU A 227 21.96 -1.03 -25.40
C LEU A 227 20.53 -0.68 -25.86
N ALA A 228 20.16 -1.04 -27.09
CA ALA A 228 18.81 -0.83 -27.61
C ALA A 228 17.75 -1.63 -26.83
N ARG A 229 18.05 -2.90 -26.47
CA ARG A 229 17.18 -3.72 -25.61
C ARG A 229 17.00 -3.09 -24.22
N THR A 230 18.09 -2.62 -23.63
CA THR A 230 18.06 -2.00 -22.31
C THR A 230 17.26 -0.70 -22.33
N LEU A 231 17.50 0.17 -23.31
CA LEU A 231 16.73 1.39 -23.51
C LEU A 231 15.23 1.11 -23.67
N ARG A 232 14.87 0.10 -24.46
CA ARG A 232 13.46 -0.33 -24.61
C ARG A 232 12.86 -0.78 -23.28
N GLY A 233 13.63 -1.53 -22.48
CA GLY A 233 13.23 -1.92 -21.12
C GLY A 233 12.97 -0.71 -20.22
N GLU A 234 13.85 0.29 -20.23
CA GLU A 234 13.67 1.53 -19.45
C GLU A 234 12.47 2.35 -19.93
N ILE A 235 12.23 2.43 -21.23
CA ILE A 235 11.02 3.08 -21.79
C ILE A 235 9.76 2.39 -21.30
N ALA A 236 9.73 1.04 -21.31
CA ALA A 236 8.59 0.28 -20.79
C ALA A 236 8.35 0.54 -19.29
N LYS A 237 9.42 0.65 -18.48
CA LYS A 237 9.33 1.03 -17.07
C LYS A 237 8.73 2.42 -16.89
N ILE A 238 9.19 3.41 -17.67
CA ILE A 238 8.65 4.78 -17.62
C ILE A 238 7.15 4.77 -17.94
N LEU A 239 6.72 3.99 -18.93
CA LEU A 239 5.29 3.86 -19.26
C LEU A 239 4.51 3.25 -18.10
N SER A 240 5.01 2.17 -17.49
CA SER A 240 4.37 1.54 -16.32
C SER A 240 4.22 2.53 -15.15
N VAL A 241 5.24 3.35 -14.88
CA VAL A 241 5.23 4.33 -13.80
C VAL A 241 4.23 5.43 -14.06
N ARG A 242 4.19 5.95 -15.29
CA ARG A 242 3.21 6.97 -15.68
C ARG A 242 1.79 6.46 -15.56
N GLU A 243 1.56 5.18 -15.87
CA GLU A 243 0.26 4.56 -15.69
C GLU A 243 -0.11 4.47 -14.21
N GLN A 244 0.82 4.04 -13.34
CA GLN A 244 0.56 4.04 -11.89
C GLN A 244 0.31 5.45 -11.35
N LEU A 245 1.03 6.47 -11.85
CA LEU A 245 0.78 7.86 -11.48
C LEU A 245 -0.63 8.31 -11.88
N ARG A 246 -1.10 7.93 -13.08
CA ARG A 246 -2.46 8.21 -13.57
C ARG A 246 -3.51 7.54 -12.67
N VAL A 247 -3.27 6.30 -12.27
CA VAL A 247 -4.14 5.56 -11.34
C VAL A 247 -4.18 6.24 -9.97
N HIS A 248 -3.04 6.63 -9.40
CA HIS A 248 -2.98 7.36 -8.13
C HIS A 248 -3.75 8.68 -8.20
N LYS A 249 -3.56 9.47 -9.27
CA LYS A 249 -4.32 10.71 -9.49
C LYS A 249 -5.83 10.45 -9.53
N SER A 250 -6.26 9.42 -10.26
CA SER A 250 -7.67 9.03 -10.30
C SER A 250 -8.19 8.57 -8.94
N ALA A 251 -7.38 7.83 -8.17
CA ALA A 251 -7.74 7.38 -6.83
C ALA A 251 -7.92 8.57 -5.87
N ILE A 252 -7.01 9.54 -5.92
CA ILE A 252 -7.10 10.77 -5.12
C ILE A 252 -8.34 11.59 -5.51
N THR A 253 -8.59 11.78 -6.81
CA THR A 253 -9.78 12.50 -7.27
C THR A 253 -11.07 11.84 -6.81
N ARG A 254 -11.15 10.51 -6.79
CA ARG A 254 -12.32 9.80 -6.25
C ARG A 254 -12.39 9.91 -4.73
N PHE A 255 -11.27 9.78 -4.03
CA PHE A 255 -11.19 9.94 -2.58
C PHE A 255 -11.68 11.31 -2.12
N GLN A 256 -11.28 12.39 -2.81
CA GLN A 256 -11.72 13.76 -2.52
C GLN A 256 -13.24 13.96 -2.66
N ARG A 257 -13.93 13.11 -3.42
CA ARG A 257 -15.38 13.18 -3.63
C ARG A 257 -16.19 12.39 -2.59
N LEU A 258 -15.53 11.63 -1.71
CA LEU A 258 -16.20 10.94 -0.61
C LEU A 258 -16.73 11.98 0.39
N ASN A 259 -17.98 11.90 0.83
CA ASN A 259 -18.51 12.97 1.67
C ASN A 259 -17.74 13.07 3.00
N GLY A 260 -17.32 11.94 3.58
CA GLY A 260 -16.44 11.88 4.76
C GLY A 260 -15.08 12.61 4.60
N VAL A 261 -14.64 12.88 3.38
CA VAL A 261 -13.47 13.73 3.10
C VAL A 261 -13.87 15.19 2.97
N THR A 262 -14.96 15.49 2.26
CA THR A 262 -15.45 16.86 2.05
C THR A 262 -15.85 17.56 3.35
N THR A 263 -16.30 16.80 4.35
CA THR A 263 -16.69 17.32 5.67
C THR A 263 -15.49 17.63 6.58
N ILE A 264 -14.27 17.21 6.21
CA ILE A 264 -13.04 17.43 6.99
C ILE A 264 -12.07 18.28 6.18
N PRO A 265 -12.08 19.63 6.34
CA PRO A 265 -11.26 20.54 5.54
C PRO A 265 -9.76 20.23 5.56
N LYS A 266 -9.24 19.77 6.71
CA LYS A 266 -7.83 19.39 6.86
C LYS A 266 -7.47 18.17 6.02
N LEU A 267 -8.35 17.17 5.95
CA LEU A 267 -8.15 15.97 5.15
C LEU A 267 -8.28 16.29 3.66
N ALA A 268 -9.29 17.06 3.28
CA ALA A 268 -9.47 17.54 1.91
C ALA A 268 -8.24 18.32 1.41
N LYS A 269 -7.72 19.26 2.22
CA LYS A 269 -6.50 20.01 1.90
C LYS A 269 -5.30 19.07 1.74
N ARG A 270 -5.11 18.13 2.66
CA ARG A 270 -3.99 17.17 2.58
C ARG A 270 -4.09 16.28 1.34
N ALA A 271 -5.28 15.86 0.97
CA ALA A 271 -5.52 15.10 -0.25
C ALA A 271 -5.28 15.93 -1.52
N GLN A 272 -5.34 17.27 -1.44
CA GLN A 272 -5.08 18.18 -2.56
C GLN A 272 -3.58 18.49 -2.76
N GLU A 273 -2.78 18.51 -1.69
CA GLU A 273 -1.32 18.73 -1.77
C GLU A 273 -0.62 17.63 -2.62
N GLN A 274 -1.07 16.38 -2.50
CA GLN A 274 -0.46 15.24 -3.19
C GLN A 274 -0.58 15.29 -4.74
N PRO A 275 -1.74 15.60 -5.33
CA PRO A 275 -1.89 15.85 -6.77
C PRO A 275 -1.02 16.96 -7.34
N GLU A 276 -0.75 18.02 -6.57
CA GLU A 276 0.06 19.16 -7.04
C GLU A 276 1.53 18.74 -7.21
N ASP A 277 2.07 18.03 -6.23
CA ASP A 277 3.41 17.41 -6.33
C ASP A 277 3.50 16.42 -7.51
N ILE A 278 2.46 15.61 -7.68
CA ILE A 278 2.34 14.67 -8.82
C ILE A 278 2.30 15.42 -10.16
N ALA A 279 1.52 16.49 -10.27
CA ALA A 279 1.39 17.28 -11.49
C ALA A 279 2.70 17.95 -11.89
N PHE A 280 3.44 18.50 -10.92
CA PHE A 280 4.78 19.06 -11.13
C PHE A 280 5.74 18.03 -11.75
N HIS A 281 5.75 16.81 -11.21
CA HIS A 281 6.57 15.73 -11.76
C HIS A 281 6.09 15.23 -13.13
N GLU A 282 4.78 15.23 -13.38
CA GLU A 282 4.23 14.88 -14.69
C GLU A 282 4.65 15.89 -15.76
N GLU A 283 4.57 17.19 -15.47
CA GLU A 283 4.92 18.27 -16.40
C GLU A 283 6.42 18.29 -16.72
N THR A 284 7.27 18.19 -15.69
CA THR A 284 8.72 18.09 -15.88
C THR A 284 9.13 16.85 -16.69
N SER A 285 8.41 15.73 -16.57
CA SER A 285 8.65 14.53 -17.38
C SER A 285 8.26 14.68 -18.86
N LYS A 286 7.26 15.53 -19.18
CA LYS A 286 6.81 15.79 -20.57
C LYS A 286 7.82 16.64 -21.35
N VAL A 287 8.43 17.64 -20.71
CA VAL A 287 9.46 18.50 -21.32
C VAL A 287 10.68 17.68 -21.80
N GLN A 288 11.00 16.59 -21.09
CA GLN A 288 12.09 15.69 -21.49
C GLN A 288 11.77 14.83 -22.71
N ARG A 289 10.49 14.52 -22.99
CA ARG A 289 10.11 13.86 -24.25
C ARG A 289 10.26 14.79 -25.45
N LEU A 290 10.01 16.09 -25.29
CA LEU A 290 10.10 17.06 -26.40
C LEU A 290 11.55 17.33 -26.82
N SER A 291 12.49 17.30 -25.87
CA SER A 291 13.93 17.31 -26.17
C SER A 291 14.40 15.99 -26.78
N CYS A 292 13.73 14.87 -26.49
CA CYS A 292 14.04 13.55 -27.07
C CYS A 292 13.37 13.30 -28.44
N GLY A 293 12.23 13.93 -28.73
CA GLY A 293 11.46 13.79 -29.97
C GLY A 293 11.79 14.84 -31.04
N SER A 294 12.60 15.85 -30.72
CA SER A 294 13.10 16.83 -31.70
C SER A 294 14.35 16.38 -32.44
N LEU A 295 14.75 15.11 -32.30
CA LEU A 295 15.73 14.48 -33.18
C LEU A 295 15.04 14.14 -34.52
N LYS A 296 14.81 15.19 -35.31
CA LYS A 296 14.46 15.07 -36.73
C LYS A 296 15.61 14.34 -37.43
N THR A 297 15.24 13.31 -38.18
CA THR A 297 15.97 12.72 -39.31
C THR A 297 16.59 13.76 -40.21
#